data_AF-A0A6G7LXI0-F1
#
_entry.id   AF-A0A6G7LXI0-F1
#
_cell.length_a   1.000
_cell.length_b   1.000
_cell.length_c   1.000
_cell.angle_alpha   90.00
_cell.angle_beta   90.00
_cell.angle_gamma   90.00
#
_symmetry.space_group_name_H-M   'P 1'
#
loop_
_entity.id
_entity.type
_entity.pdbx_description
1 polymer ?
#
loop_
_entity_poly.entity_id
_entity_poly.type
_entity_poly.pdbx_seq_one_letter_code
_entity_poly.pdbx_strand_id
1 'polypeptide(L)'
;MQSFKKHTLIPLDPQDPLSIAQALTQYRHQLQQSTILRKGMFDIEFVAATDSGNRRLQIDDLQESGLRSLLQEALSLGPDGEVFTLPPLISDECDLYLSEPLLFAIAMQHPHLTPELLATADAMIAFARWHNDVYNMWLDETRIFGVEALFLLARRAPEQAWRLAHFLVANWDNEDSNGYEQFMARLLNLNGWSEEMLRAFVWCDSDRLRQGFFYSDETGMQSHQALADFLKQNPQRYLQFKQLLSERLLSCPKLLATEWRTTETDDPVQLFFISMFPAAIDWFDVQESEGLETLLQSHFIQARLKDEIDTLRASLERQADGPLACPAEGWQQDADDNEDYRPGQMLRQFKPLVLAQPQGEALWQYLQDGSHPQALEAQRPLEILAASQAHAPLLHQHIVDYCVWVESNQQIIHDFWLLTYEMANELLDSDNEDAADFADILPSATPQQRQQQYLRWLDIWFTWLGKPELEDIREQVVDKLQLLDQQQYLQRFGNHS
;
A
#
# COMPACT_ATOMS: atom_id res chain seq x y z
N MET A 1 8.94 9.03 -12.46
CA MET A 1 7.50 9.10 -12.72
C MET A 1 7.25 8.85 -14.19
N GLN A 2 7.12 7.59 -14.58
CA GLN A 2 6.40 7.24 -15.81
C GLN A 2 4.94 7.05 -15.42
N SER A 3 3.99 7.73 -16.07
CA SER A 3 2.58 7.45 -15.79
C SER A 3 2.24 6.04 -16.24
N PHE A 4 1.67 5.22 -15.35
CA PHE A 4 1.08 3.96 -15.79
C PHE A 4 -0.05 4.26 -16.77
N LYS A 5 0.12 3.81 -18.02
CA LYS A 5 -0.92 3.95 -19.03
C LYS A 5 -2.14 3.13 -18.61
N LYS A 6 -3.20 3.82 -18.24
CA LYS A 6 -4.46 3.22 -17.79
C LYS A 6 -5.19 2.59 -18.97
N HIS A 7 -5.80 1.44 -18.75
CA HIS A 7 -6.49 0.69 -19.81
C HIS A 7 -8.00 0.77 -19.70
N THR A 8 -8.51 0.91 -18.48
CA THR A 8 -9.94 1.05 -18.25
C THR A 8 -10.32 2.51 -18.42
N LEU A 9 -10.84 2.86 -19.59
CA LEU A 9 -11.32 4.21 -19.87
C LEU A 9 -12.79 4.35 -19.47
N ILE A 10 -13.10 5.34 -18.63
CA ILE A 10 -14.47 5.73 -18.28
C ILE A 10 -14.78 7.06 -18.99
N PRO A 11 -15.57 7.06 -20.08
CA PRO A 11 -15.88 8.27 -20.82
C PRO A 11 -16.99 9.09 -20.16
N LEU A 12 -16.88 10.41 -20.22
CA LEU A 12 -17.93 11.36 -19.86
C LEU A 12 -17.95 12.59 -20.77
N ASP A 13 -19.08 13.30 -20.84
CA ASP A 13 -19.13 14.69 -21.30
C ASP A 13 -18.95 15.61 -20.07
N PRO A 14 -17.85 16.39 -19.98
CA PRO A 14 -17.59 17.25 -18.83
C PRO A 14 -18.58 18.41 -18.66
N GLN A 15 -19.47 18.64 -19.62
CA GLN A 15 -20.52 19.66 -19.56
C GLN A 15 -21.92 19.08 -19.30
N ASP A 16 -22.09 17.75 -19.36
CA ASP A 16 -23.37 17.08 -19.12
C ASP A 16 -23.40 16.42 -17.74
N PRO A 17 -24.20 16.94 -16.78
CA PRO A 17 -24.31 16.36 -15.45
C PRO A 17 -24.78 14.91 -15.45
N LEU A 18 -25.60 14.49 -16.42
CA LEU A 18 -26.06 13.11 -16.51
C LEU A 18 -24.91 12.17 -16.90
N SER A 19 -24.09 12.58 -17.86
CA SER A 19 -22.90 11.84 -18.26
C SER A 19 -21.88 11.75 -17.11
N ILE A 20 -21.67 12.84 -16.37
CA ILE A 20 -20.80 12.84 -15.18
C ILE A 20 -21.33 11.88 -14.10
N ALA A 21 -22.63 11.90 -13.82
CA ALA A 21 -23.25 10.99 -12.85
C ALA A 21 -23.09 9.51 -13.26
N GLN A 22 -23.19 9.21 -14.55
CA GLN A 22 -22.95 7.87 -15.08
C GLN A 22 -21.50 7.42 -14.91
N ALA A 23 -20.54 8.30 -15.16
CA ALA A 23 -19.12 8.01 -14.93
C ALA A 23 -18.83 7.75 -13.44
N LEU A 24 -19.38 8.55 -12.52
CA LEU A 24 -19.29 8.31 -11.08
C LEU A 24 -19.93 6.97 -10.69
N THR A 25 -21.06 6.61 -11.28
CA THR A 25 -21.73 5.32 -11.05
C THR A 25 -20.87 4.14 -11.52
N GLN A 26 -20.29 4.25 -12.72
CA GLN A 26 -19.39 3.24 -13.25
C GLN A 26 -18.15 3.10 -12.37
N TYR A 27 -17.58 4.21 -11.89
CA TYR A 27 -16.44 4.17 -11.00
C TYR A 27 -16.75 3.41 -9.71
N ARG A 28 -17.90 3.71 -9.07
CA ARG A 28 -18.35 2.96 -7.88
C ARG A 28 -18.50 1.48 -8.14
N HIS A 29 -19.05 1.11 -9.29
CA HIS A 29 -19.19 -0.29 -9.66
C HIS A 29 -17.83 -0.99 -9.77
N GLN A 30 -16.82 -0.34 -10.37
CA GLN A 30 -15.48 -0.90 -10.45
C GLN A 30 -14.83 -1.05 -9.06
N LEU A 31 -15.00 -0.05 -8.18
CA LEU A 31 -14.54 -0.11 -6.78
C LEU A 31 -15.17 -1.29 -6.03
N GLN A 32 -16.49 -1.46 -6.15
CA GLN A 32 -17.22 -2.54 -5.48
C GLN A 32 -16.85 -3.93 -5.98
N GLN A 33 -16.35 -4.04 -7.21
CA GLN A 33 -15.89 -5.30 -7.80
C GLN A 33 -14.38 -5.52 -7.65
N SER A 34 -13.66 -4.60 -7.01
CA SER A 34 -12.20 -4.57 -6.94
C SER A 34 -11.52 -4.69 -8.32
N THR A 35 -12.17 -4.17 -9.37
CA THR A 35 -11.65 -4.17 -10.76
C THR A 35 -10.97 -2.86 -11.13
N ILE A 36 -10.74 -1.98 -10.15
CA ILE A 36 -9.99 -0.74 -10.35
C ILE A 36 -8.48 -0.99 -10.48
N LEU A 37 -8.00 -2.18 -10.10
CA LEU A 37 -6.59 -2.53 -10.11
C LEU A 37 -6.24 -3.39 -11.33
N ARG A 38 -5.05 -3.16 -11.87
CA ARG A 38 -4.37 -4.06 -12.78
C ARG A 38 -2.92 -4.19 -12.32
N LYS A 39 -2.53 -5.42 -11.99
CA LYS A 39 -1.20 -5.72 -11.42
C LYS A 39 -0.89 -4.88 -10.17
N GLY A 40 -1.83 -4.84 -9.22
CA GLY A 40 -1.69 -4.08 -7.97
C GLY A 40 -1.86 -2.56 -8.10
N MET A 41 -1.93 -2.00 -9.30
CA MET A 41 -2.02 -0.54 -9.50
C MET A 41 -3.36 -0.10 -10.07
N PHE A 42 -3.80 1.10 -9.69
CA PHE A 42 -5.00 1.72 -10.22
C PHE A 42 -4.96 1.82 -11.76
N ASP A 43 -5.96 1.30 -12.48
CA ASP A 43 -5.99 1.15 -13.94
C ASP A 43 -7.15 1.89 -14.63
N ILE A 44 -7.75 2.86 -13.94
CA ILE A 44 -8.84 3.66 -14.51
C ILE A 44 -8.31 5.01 -14.99
N GLU A 45 -8.77 5.48 -16.15
CA GLU A 45 -8.66 6.87 -16.57
C GLU A 45 -10.02 7.41 -17.01
N PHE A 46 -10.39 8.56 -16.45
CA PHE A 46 -11.58 9.30 -16.86
C PHE A 46 -11.24 10.16 -18.07
N VAL A 47 -12.04 10.04 -19.12
CA VAL A 47 -11.78 10.70 -20.41
C VAL A 47 -12.99 11.49 -20.89
N ALA A 48 -12.76 12.61 -21.56
CA ALA A 48 -13.84 13.34 -22.21
C ALA A 48 -14.22 12.65 -23.52
N ALA A 49 -15.50 12.34 -23.69
CA ALA A 49 -16.07 11.86 -24.94
C ALA A 49 -16.11 13.00 -25.97
N THR A 50 -15.72 12.68 -27.21
CA THR A 50 -15.69 13.60 -28.35
C THR A 50 -16.26 12.92 -29.59
N ASP A 51 -16.63 13.69 -30.62
CA ASP A 51 -17.12 13.15 -31.90
C ASP A 51 -16.11 12.20 -32.58
N SER A 52 -14.81 12.34 -32.28
CA SER A 52 -13.71 11.56 -32.84
C SER A 52 -13.20 10.44 -31.94
N GLY A 53 -13.84 10.18 -30.79
CA GLY A 53 -13.37 9.22 -29.79
C GLY A 53 -13.20 9.87 -28.42
N ASN A 54 -12.13 9.54 -27.70
CA ASN A 54 -11.88 10.06 -26.36
C ASN A 54 -10.65 10.97 -26.32
N ARG A 55 -10.65 11.97 -25.45
CA ARG A 55 -9.46 12.75 -25.07
C ARG A 55 -9.28 12.71 -23.55
N ARG A 56 -8.06 12.93 -23.06
CA ARG A 56 -7.82 13.16 -21.63
C ARG A 56 -8.63 14.37 -21.14
N LEU A 57 -9.15 14.30 -19.91
CA LEU A 57 -9.75 15.45 -19.24
C LEU A 57 -8.72 16.59 -19.15
N GLN A 58 -9.18 17.82 -19.30
CA GLN A 58 -8.34 19.02 -19.34
C GLN A 58 -8.69 19.95 -18.19
N ILE A 59 -7.74 20.79 -17.77
CA ILE A 59 -7.99 21.84 -16.77
C ILE A 59 -9.09 22.80 -17.24
N ASP A 60 -9.19 23.04 -18.56
CA ASP A 60 -10.21 23.89 -19.15
C ASP A 60 -11.62 23.29 -19.17
N ASP A 61 -11.77 22.02 -18.81
CA ASP A 61 -13.10 21.44 -18.53
C ASP A 61 -13.72 22.03 -17.24
N LEU A 62 -12.91 22.65 -16.39
CA LEU A 62 -13.34 23.42 -15.22
C LEU A 62 -13.64 24.88 -15.60
N GLN A 63 -14.91 25.27 -15.53
CA GLN A 63 -15.39 26.63 -15.75
C GLN A 63 -15.21 27.53 -14.51
N GLU A 64 -15.25 26.98 -13.29
CA GLU A 64 -15.08 27.75 -12.04
C GLU A 64 -13.60 27.91 -11.68
N SER A 65 -13.10 29.15 -11.65
CA SER A 65 -11.69 29.44 -11.28
C SER A 65 -11.32 29.00 -9.87
N GLY A 66 -12.28 29.02 -8.94
CA GLY A 66 -12.08 28.54 -7.57
C GLY A 66 -11.75 27.05 -7.48
N LEU A 67 -12.36 26.23 -8.35
CA LEU A 67 -12.07 24.79 -8.41
C LEU A 67 -10.70 24.52 -9.01
N ARG A 68 -10.24 25.34 -9.97
CA ARG A 68 -8.86 25.24 -10.50
C ARG A 68 -7.82 25.50 -9.40
N SER A 69 -8.02 26.55 -8.60
CA SER A 69 -7.14 26.85 -7.46
C SER A 69 -7.18 25.75 -6.40
N LEU A 70 -8.35 25.16 -6.16
CA LEU A 70 -8.49 24.06 -5.21
C LEU A 70 -7.80 22.78 -5.69
N LEU A 71 -7.93 22.46 -6.98
CA LEU A 71 -7.21 21.35 -7.61
C LEU A 71 -5.69 21.54 -7.52
N GLN A 72 -5.21 22.75 -7.80
CA GLN A 72 -3.79 23.07 -7.68
C GLN A 72 -3.30 22.93 -6.23
N GLU A 73 -4.09 23.38 -5.25
CA GLU A 73 -3.78 23.18 -3.82
C GLU A 73 -3.66 21.70 -3.49
N ALA A 74 -4.63 20.87 -3.89
CA ALA A 74 -4.61 19.43 -3.64
C ALA A 74 -3.35 18.75 -4.20
N LEU A 75 -3.00 19.05 -5.45
CA LEU A 75 -1.85 18.45 -6.13
C LEU A 75 -0.51 18.92 -5.57
N SER A 76 -0.47 20.07 -4.88
CA SER A 76 0.74 20.63 -4.25
C SER A 76 0.99 20.10 -2.84
N LEU A 77 0.04 19.33 -2.27
CA LEU A 77 0.17 18.70 -0.96
C LEU A 77 0.68 17.26 -1.03
N GLY A 78 0.86 16.73 -2.24
CA GLY A 78 1.37 15.39 -2.45
C GLY A 78 2.82 15.22 -1.95
N PRO A 79 3.28 13.97 -1.82
CA PRO A 79 4.61 13.60 -1.30
C PRO A 79 5.77 14.30 -1.99
N ASP A 80 5.59 14.68 -3.25
CA ASP A 80 6.60 15.38 -4.07
C ASP A 80 7.07 16.71 -3.45
N GLY A 81 6.29 17.31 -2.54
CA GLY A 81 6.68 18.50 -1.75
C GLY A 81 6.92 19.78 -2.57
N GLU A 82 6.78 19.72 -3.89
CA GLU A 82 6.96 20.82 -4.80
C GLU A 82 5.64 21.55 -5.08
N VAL A 83 5.73 22.87 -5.27
CA VAL A 83 4.58 23.67 -5.70
C VAL A 83 4.14 23.19 -7.08
N PHE A 84 3.00 22.52 -7.13
CA PHE A 84 2.50 21.96 -8.37
C PHE A 84 1.97 23.08 -9.27
N THR A 85 2.46 23.11 -10.52
CA THR A 85 1.95 24.01 -11.55
C THR A 85 1.07 23.22 -12.51
N LEU A 86 -0.20 23.58 -12.60
CA LEU A 86 -1.14 22.94 -13.53
C LEU A 86 -0.61 23.06 -14.97
N PRO A 87 -0.48 21.95 -15.70
CA PRO A 87 -0.02 21.99 -17.08
C PRO A 87 -1.09 22.68 -17.96
N PRO A 88 -0.67 23.42 -19.01
CA PRO A 88 -1.61 24.05 -19.93
C PRO A 88 -2.35 23.03 -20.81
N LEU A 89 -1.79 21.83 -20.99
CA LEU A 89 -2.35 20.73 -21.76
C LEU A 89 -1.96 19.40 -21.09
N ILE A 90 -2.94 18.52 -20.93
CA ILE A 90 -2.72 17.14 -20.45
C ILE A 90 -2.72 16.25 -21.69
N SER A 91 -1.53 15.96 -22.23
CA SER A 91 -1.32 15.08 -23.39
C SER A 91 -1.01 13.65 -22.97
N ASP A 92 -0.96 12.73 -23.92
CA ASP A 92 -0.53 11.34 -23.69
C ASP A 92 0.95 11.22 -23.25
N GLU A 93 1.74 12.28 -23.46
CA GLU A 93 3.13 12.39 -23.00
C GLU A 93 3.24 13.00 -21.59
N CYS A 94 2.12 13.39 -20.98
CA CYS A 94 2.12 13.91 -19.62
C CYS A 94 2.14 12.74 -18.64
N ASP A 95 3.28 12.58 -17.97
CA ASP A 95 3.55 11.52 -16.98
C ASP A 95 2.73 11.61 -15.68
N LEU A 96 1.84 12.60 -15.57
CA LEU A 96 1.00 12.80 -14.41
C LEU A 96 -0.42 12.29 -14.63
N TYR A 97 -0.92 11.53 -13.67
CA TYR A 97 -2.32 11.18 -13.61
C TYR A 97 -3.13 12.28 -12.91
N LEU A 98 -4.10 12.87 -13.61
CA LEU A 98 -4.97 13.92 -13.08
C LEU A 98 -6.47 13.61 -13.19
N SER A 99 -6.84 12.50 -13.84
CA SER A 99 -8.22 12.34 -14.31
C SER A 99 -9.24 12.13 -13.19
N GLU A 100 -8.87 11.49 -12.08
CA GLU A 100 -9.75 11.31 -10.92
C GLU A 100 -10.03 12.61 -10.15
N PRO A 101 -9.02 13.38 -9.70
CA PRO A 101 -9.31 14.66 -9.06
C PRO A 101 -10.00 15.64 -10.03
N LEU A 102 -9.74 15.54 -11.34
CA LEU A 102 -10.51 16.30 -12.35
C LEU A 102 -11.97 15.87 -12.44
N LEU A 103 -12.29 14.57 -12.42
CA LEU A 103 -13.68 14.10 -12.38
C LEU A 103 -14.43 14.70 -11.19
N PHE A 104 -13.81 14.66 -9.99
CA PHE A 104 -14.42 15.21 -8.78
C PHE A 104 -14.61 16.72 -8.89
N ALA A 105 -13.60 17.46 -9.35
CA ALA A 105 -13.69 18.89 -9.57
C ALA A 105 -14.77 19.25 -10.62
N ILE A 106 -14.87 18.49 -11.71
CA ILE A 106 -15.89 18.69 -12.76
C ILE A 106 -17.28 18.47 -12.18
N ALA A 107 -17.50 17.39 -11.43
CA ALA A 107 -18.78 17.10 -10.79
C ALA A 107 -19.18 18.17 -9.76
N MET A 108 -18.22 18.78 -9.05
CA MET A 108 -18.47 19.86 -8.09
C MET A 108 -19.03 21.14 -8.73
N GLN A 109 -18.89 21.31 -10.05
CA GLN A 109 -19.53 22.40 -10.79
C GLN A 109 -21.06 22.29 -10.79
N HIS A 110 -21.58 21.10 -10.47
CA HIS A 110 -22.99 20.76 -10.52
C HIS A 110 -23.47 20.37 -9.11
N PRO A 111 -24.01 21.30 -8.31
CA PRO A 111 -24.38 21.03 -6.91
C PRO A 111 -25.37 19.88 -6.71
N HIS A 112 -26.18 19.56 -7.72
CA HIS A 112 -27.11 18.41 -7.66
C HIS A 112 -26.40 17.05 -7.78
N LEU A 113 -25.12 17.01 -8.15
CA LEU A 113 -24.27 15.82 -8.16
C LEU A 113 -23.55 15.60 -6.82
N THR A 114 -23.72 16.45 -5.82
CA THR A 114 -23.15 16.22 -4.48
C THR A 114 -23.51 14.84 -3.92
N PRO A 115 -24.76 14.33 -3.99
CA PRO A 115 -25.07 12.97 -3.55
C PRO A 115 -24.24 11.89 -4.26
N GLU A 116 -23.99 12.05 -5.56
CA GLU A 116 -23.19 11.12 -6.35
C GLU A 116 -21.71 11.15 -5.93
N LEU A 117 -21.16 12.33 -5.69
CA LEU A 117 -19.80 12.51 -5.17
C LEU A 117 -19.62 11.86 -3.80
N LEU A 118 -20.58 12.05 -2.89
CA LEU A 118 -20.53 11.46 -1.56
C LEU A 118 -20.66 9.93 -1.62
N ALA A 119 -21.55 9.40 -2.46
CA ALA A 119 -21.66 7.96 -2.68
C ALA A 119 -20.37 7.36 -3.28
N THR A 120 -19.68 8.09 -4.14
CA THR A 120 -18.40 7.65 -4.70
C THR A 120 -17.30 7.68 -3.66
N ALA A 121 -17.24 8.73 -2.83
CA ALA A 121 -16.34 8.78 -1.68
C ALA A 121 -16.58 7.63 -0.69
N ASP A 122 -17.83 7.28 -0.41
CA ASP A 122 -18.19 6.10 0.40
C ASP A 122 -17.67 4.80 -0.21
N ALA A 123 -17.76 4.63 -1.53
CA ALA A 123 -17.23 3.44 -2.23
C ALA A 123 -15.70 3.37 -2.17
N MET A 124 -15.01 4.51 -2.26
CA MET A 124 -13.54 4.57 -2.15
C MET A 124 -13.07 4.20 -0.75
N ILE A 125 -13.76 4.70 0.28
CA ILE A 125 -13.51 4.32 1.69
C ILE A 125 -13.76 2.82 1.89
N ALA A 126 -14.88 2.30 1.35
CA ALA A 126 -15.19 0.87 1.47
C ALA A 126 -14.10 0.01 0.84
N PHE A 127 -13.63 0.36 -0.36
CA PHE A 127 -12.51 -0.31 -1.02
C PHE A 127 -11.25 -0.27 -0.17
N ALA A 128 -10.83 0.93 0.26
CA ALA A 128 -9.62 1.12 1.05
C ALA A 128 -9.68 0.28 2.34
N ARG A 129 -10.79 0.36 3.08
CA ARG A 129 -10.98 -0.39 4.32
C ARG A 129 -11.07 -1.90 4.13
N TRP A 130 -11.61 -2.36 3.00
CA TRP A 130 -11.69 -3.79 2.69
C TRP A 130 -10.30 -4.38 2.52
N HIS A 131 -9.42 -3.70 1.77
CA HIS A 131 -8.04 -4.12 1.58
C HIS A 131 -7.18 -3.85 2.82
N ASN A 132 -7.39 -2.70 3.48
CA ASN A 132 -6.58 -2.18 4.58
C ASN A 132 -5.09 -2.40 4.32
N ASP A 133 -4.64 -1.91 3.17
CA ASP A 133 -3.27 -1.97 2.73
C ASP A 133 -3.05 -0.92 1.63
N VAL A 134 -2.13 0.01 1.88
CA VAL A 134 -1.79 1.08 0.94
C VAL A 134 -1.21 0.54 -0.38
N TYR A 135 -0.61 -0.66 -0.39
CA TYR A 135 -0.11 -1.29 -1.62
C TYR A 135 -1.22 -1.55 -2.65
N ASN A 136 -2.46 -1.76 -2.20
CA ASN A 136 -3.63 -1.90 -3.06
C ASN A 136 -4.23 -0.56 -3.51
N MET A 137 -3.57 0.56 -3.19
CA MET A 137 -4.09 1.91 -3.40
C MET A 137 -3.17 2.78 -4.26
N TRP A 138 -2.04 2.24 -4.72
CA TRP A 138 -1.12 2.94 -5.61
C TRP A 138 -1.79 3.37 -6.92
N LEU A 139 -1.81 4.67 -7.13
CA LEU A 139 -2.19 5.30 -8.38
C LEU A 139 -1.05 5.27 -9.38
N ASP A 140 0.16 5.60 -8.94
CA ASP A 140 1.42 5.55 -9.67
C ASP A 140 2.57 5.25 -8.68
N GLU A 141 3.83 5.44 -9.10
CA GLU A 141 5.03 5.20 -8.26
C GLU A 141 5.09 6.05 -6.99
N THR A 142 4.29 7.12 -6.88
CA THR A 142 4.40 8.15 -5.83
C THR A 142 3.06 8.54 -5.23
N ARG A 143 1.94 8.25 -5.92
CA ARG A 143 0.62 8.74 -5.54
C ARG A 143 -0.34 7.62 -5.19
N ILE A 144 -1.22 7.89 -4.24
CA ILE A 144 -2.32 7.03 -3.81
C ILE A 144 -3.61 7.56 -4.42
N PHE A 145 -4.44 6.68 -5.00
CA PHE A 145 -5.68 7.13 -5.60
C PHE A 145 -6.59 7.73 -4.53
N GLY A 146 -7.47 8.63 -4.93
CA GLY A 146 -8.55 9.14 -4.12
C GLY A 146 -8.21 10.21 -3.10
N VAL A 147 -6.96 10.33 -2.65
CA VAL A 147 -6.56 11.31 -1.63
C VAL A 147 -6.87 12.74 -2.10
N GLU A 148 -6.38 13.14 -3.27
CA GLU A 148 -6.64 14.49 -3.77
C GLU A 148 -8.14 14.72 -4.01
N ALA A 149 -8.86 13.74 -4.57
CA ALA A 149 -10.29 13.82 -4.84
C ALA A 149 -11.12 14.00 -3.55
N LEU A 150 -10.82 13.24 -2.50
CA LEU A 150 -11.47 13.35 -1.19
C LEU A 150 -11.07 14.64 -0.47
N PHE A 151 -9.84 15.12 -0.66
CA PHE A 151 -9.42 16.42 -0.16
C PHE A 151 -10.20 17.57 -0.81
N LEU A 152 -10.47 17.52 -2.12
CA LEU A 152 -11.33 18.52 -2.78
C LEU A 152 -12.71 18.61 -2.08
N LEU A 153 -13.32 17.46 -1.74
CA LEU A 153 -14.60 17.42 -1.02
C LEU A 153 -14.48 18.05 0.36
N ALA A 154 -13.49 17.62 1.15
CA ALA A 154 -13.24 18.13 2.50
C ALA A 154 -12.96 19.64 2.52
N ARG A 155 -12.27 20.15 1.51
CA ARG A 155 -11.95 21.58 1.38
C ARG A 155 -13.15 22.43 0.98
N ARG A 156 -14.06 21.91 0.16
CA ARG A 156 -15.30 22.60 -0.22
C ARG A 156 -16.34 22.55 0.91
N ALA A 157 -16.39 21.44 1.64
CA ALA A 157 -17.35 21.15 2.69
C ALA A 157 -16.62 20.47 3.89
N PRO A 158 -16.20 21.24 4.91
CA PRO A 158 -15.44 20.72 6.05
C PRO A 158 -16.11 19.54 6.77
N GLU A 159 -17.44 19.47 6.76
CA GLU A 159 -18.21 18.35 7.30
C GLU A 159 -17.95 17.01 6.60
N GLN A 160 -17.27 17.02 5.44
CA GLN A 160 -16.84 15.84 4.70
C GLN A 160 -15.38 15.45 4.99
N ALA A 161 -14.64 16.20 5.82
CA ALA A 161 -13.24 15.90 6.13
C ALA A 161 -13.02 14.51 6.73
N TRP A 162 -14.02 13.99 7.45
CA TRP A 162 -13.97 12.62 7.98
C TRP A 162 -13.91 11.56 6.88
N ARG A 163 -14.35 11.85 5.65
CA ARG A 163 -14.29 10.91 4.53
C ARG A 163 -12.86 10.69 4.06
N LEU A 164 -12.10 11.78 3.93
CA LEU A 164 -10.66 11.69 3.67
C LEU A 164 -9.98 10.94 4.82
N ALA A 165 -10.25 11.33 6.06
CA ALA A 165 -9.65 10.67 7.21
C ALA A 165 -9.96 9.16 7.27
N HIS A 166 -11.20 8.76 6.96
CA HIS A 166 -11.63 7.36 6.99
C HIS A 166 -11.09 6.51 5.83
N PHE A 167 -10.63 7.16 4.76
CA PHE A 167 -9.88 6.54 3.67
C PHE A 167 -8.43 6.24 4.06
N LEU A 168 -7.87 6.93 5.06
CA LEU A 168 -6.53 6.69 5.59
C LEU A 168 -6.57 5.48 6.54
N VAL A 169 -6.36 4.29 5.94
CA VAL A 169 -6.47 2.97 6.57
C VAL A 169 -5.37 2.71 7.60
N ALA A 170 -5.56 1.69 8.45
CA ALA A 170 -4.65 1.43 9.56
C ALA A 170 -3.28 0.91 9.08
N ASN A 171 -3.27 0.03 8.07
CA ASN A 171 -2.04 -0.44 7.42
C ASN A 171 -1.58 0.57 6.36
N TRP A 172 -0.95 1.65 6.81
CA TRP A 172 -0.40 2.66 5.93
C TRP A 172 1.11 2.65 6.02
N ASP A 173 1.77 2.11 5.00
CA ASP A 173 3.22 2.09 4.87
C ASP A 173 3.76 3.50 4.63
N ASN A 174 4.30 4.12 5.66
CA ASN A 174 4.83 5.48 5.56
C ASN A 174 6.32 5.53 5.18
N GLU A 175 6.97 4.39 4.91
CA GLU A 175 8.33 4.40 4.33
C GLU A 175 8.26 4.83 2.87
N ASP A 176 7.34 4.21 2.12
CA ASP A 176 7.17 4.50 0.69
C ASP A 176 6.01 5.48 0.38
N SER A 177 5.07 5.69 1.31
CA SER A 177 3.93 6.61 1.13
C SER A 177 3.84 7.72 2.20
N ASN A 178 4.94 8.45 2.38
CA ASN A 178 4.99 9.61 3.29
C ASN A 178 4.26 10.86 2.74
N GLY A 179 4.10 11.90 3.57
CA GLY A 179 3.58 13.21 3.17
C GLY A 179 2.05 13.33 3.13
N TYR A 180 1.29 12.24 3.21
CA TYR A 180 -0.18 12.27 3.20
C TYR A 180 -0.81 12.91 4.44
N GLU A 181 -0.07 13.00 5.54
CA GLU A 181 -0.47 13.77 6.72
C GLU A 181 -0.68 15.26 6.43
N GLN A 182 -0.03 15.79 5.40
CA GLN A 182 -0.13 17.20 5.02
C GLN A 182 -1.55 17.61 4.65
N PHE A 183 -2.34 16.69 4.07
CA PHE A 183 -3.74 16.96 3.72
C PHE A 183 -4.58 17.22 4.98
N MET A 184 -4.41 16.41 6.02
CA MET A 184 -5.14 16.57 7.28
C MET A 184 -4.61 17.76 8.08
N ALA A 185 -3.30 17.97 8.12
CA ALA A 185 -2.70 19.16 8.73
C ALA A 185 -3.19 20.45 8.05
N ARG A 186 -3.35 20.44 6.72
CA ARG A 186 -3.89 21.56 5.97
C ARG A 186 -5.36 21.81 6.32
N LEU A 187 -6.18 20.78 6.42
CA LEU A 187 -7.58 20.92 6.86
C LEU A 187 -7.68 21.46 8.28
N LEU A 188 -6.81 21.00 9.19
CA LEU A 188 -6.73 21.52 10.56
C LEU A 188 -6.33 22.99 10.59
N ASN A 189 -5.33 23.40 9.79
CA ASN A 189 -4.91 24.79 9.69
C ASN A 189 -6.07 25.73 9.33
N LEU A 190 -6.89 25.30 8.37
CA LEU A 190 -7.99 26.10 7.84
C LEU A 190 -9.20 26.18 8.78
N ASN A 191 -9.46 25.12 9.55
CA ASN A 191 -10.70 25.00 10.33
C ASN A 191 -10.48 25.07 11.86
N GLY A 192 -9.23 24.94 12.32
CA GLY A 192 -8.91 24.69 13.73
C GLY A 192 -9.52 23.38 14.23
N TRP A 193 -9.48 23.15 15.53
CA TRP A 193 -10.17 22.01 16.17
C TRP A 193 -11.69 22.26 16.25
N SER A 194 -12.34 22.33 15.09
CA SER A 194 -13.80 22.35 14.95
C SER A 194 -14.41 20.97 15.23
N GLU A 195 -15.73 20.91 15.31
CA GLU A 195 -16.43 19.62 15.44
C GLU A 195 -16.13 18.68 14.26
N GLU A 196 -16.04 19.25 13.06
CA GLU A 196 -15.72 18.54 11.83
C GLU A 196 -14.30 17.96 11.87
N MET A 197 -13.32 18.69 12.44
CA MET A 197 -11.95 18.17 12.59
C MET A 197 -11.81 17.16 13.71
N LEU A 198 -12.57 17.30 14.82
CA LEU A 198 -12.66 16.26 15.85
C LEU A 198 -13.26 14.97 15.27
N ARG A 199 -14.29 15.10 14.43
CA ARG A 199 -14.87 13.98 13.67
C ARG A 199 -13.84 13.41 12.70
N ALA A 200 -13.12 14.23 11.94
CA ALA A 200 -12.10 13.70 11.04
C ALA A 200 -11.02 12.91 11.81
N PHE A 201 -10.56 13.44 12.94
CA PHE A 201 -9.57 12.78 13.79
C PHE A 201 -10.01 11.39 14.26
N VAL A 202 -11.24 11.25 14.79
CA VAL A 202 -11.68 9.94 15.33
C VAL A 202 -12.14 8.95 14.26
N TRP A 203 -12.39 9.39 13.02
CA TRP A 203 -12.67 8.49 11.89
C TRP A 203 -11.40 8.04 11.14
N CYS A 204 -10.22 8.58 11.48
CA CYS A 204 -8.93 8.15 10.94
C CYS A 204 -8.44 6.86 11.60
N ASP A 205 -8.28 5.79 10.80
CA ASP A 205 -7.85 4.49 11.32
C ASP A 205 -6.35 4.39 11.50
N SER A 206 -5.56 5.01 10.63
CA SER A 206 -4.12 5.15 10.80
C SER A 206 -3.80 5.97 12.05
N ASP A 207 -3.15 5.34 13.04
CA ASP A 207 -2.74 6.01 14.28
C ASP A 207 -1.65 7.08 14.01
N ARG A 208 -0.72 6.78 13.11
CA ARG A 208 0.36 7.69 12.68
C ARG A 208 -0.19 8.90 11.90
N LEU A 209 -1.02 8.68 10.88
CA LEU A 209 -1.59 9.81 10.12
C LEU A 209 -2.57 10.65 10.95
N ARG A 210 -3.19 10.06 11.98
CA ARG A 210 -4.01 10.79 12.95
C ARG A 210 -3.17 11.80 13.74
N GLN A 211 -1.99 11.41 14.20
CA GLN A 211 -1.02 12.32 14.81
C GLN A 211 -0.50 13.37 13.79
N GLY A 212 -0.40 12.96 12.52
CA GLY A 212 -0.09 13.78 11.35
C GLY A 212 -0.89 15.08 11.18
N PHE A 213 -2.07 15.20 11.81
CA PHE A 213 -2.85 16.43 11.82
C PHE A 213 -2.06 17.63 12.38
N PHE A 214 -1.17 17.38 13.34
CA PHE A 214 -0.48 18.45 14.05
C PHE A 214 1.01 18.18 14.30
N TYR A 215 1.52 16.99 14.00
CA TYR A 215 2.90 16.59 14.26
C TYR A 215 3.45 15.72 13.13
N SER A 216 4.66 16.02 12.69
CA SER A 216 5.41 15.21 11.72
C SER A 216 6.45 14.38 12.47
N ASP A 217 6.32 13.06 12.38
CA ASP A 217 7.24 12.10 13.01
C ASP A 217 8.62 12.17 12.36
N GLU A 218 8.68 12.33 11.03
CA GLU A 218 9.94 12.45 10.27
C GLU A 218 10.81 13.62 10.72
N THR A 219 10.18 14.79 10.94
CA THR A 219 10.90 16.01 11.33
C THR A 219 10.94 16.21 12.84
N GLY A 220 10.14 15.45 13.59
CA GLY A 220 9.84 15.69 15.00
C GLY A 220 9.18 17.04 15.28
N MET A 221 8.65 17.72 14.26
CA MET A 221 8.11 19.08 14.40
C MET A 221 6.59 19.07 14.54
N GLN A 222 6.12 19.80 15.55
CA GLN A 222 4.71 20.10 15.73
C GLN A 222 4.31 21.28 14.82
N SER A 223 3.45 21.04 13.84
CA SER A 223 2.95 22.04 12.88
C SER A 223 1.77 22.84 13.43
N HIS A 224 0.95 22.25 14.31
CA HIS A 224 -0.26 22.87 14.88
C HIS A 224 -0.45 22.49 16.35
N GLN A 225 -1.39 23.13 17.06
CA GLN A 225 -1.69 22.76 18.45
C GLN A 225 -2.14 21.29 18.53
N ALA A 226 -1.48 20.48 19.38
CA ALA A 226 -1.85 19.10 19.62
C ALA A 226 -3.26 18.98 20.20
N LEU A 227 -4.00 17.93 19.81
CA LEU A 227 -5.37 17.75 20.24
C LEU A 227 -5.47 17.64 21.76
N ALA A 228 -4.54 16.93 22.41
CA ALA A 228 -4.49 16.79 23.86
C ALA A 228 -4.48 18.15 24.58
N ASP A 229 -3.66 19.10 24.08
CA ASP A 229 -3.56 20.43 24.67
C ASP A 229 -4.82 21.29 24.40
N PHE A 230 -5.39 21.17 23.21
CA PHE A 230 -6.65 21.83 22.87
C PHE A 230 -7.79 21.37 23.79
N LEU A 231 -7.92 20.06 24.02
CA LEU A 231 -8.98 19.49 24.85
C LEU A 231 -8.83 19.86 26.34
N LYS A 232 -7.59 19.94 26.86
CA LYS A 232 -7.31 20.48 28.20
C LYS A 232 -7.82 21.90 28.39
N GLN A 233 -7.66 22.74 27.36
CA GLN A 233 -8.12 24.13 27.36
C GLN A 233 -9.63 24.25 27.13
N ASN A 234 -10.26 23.23 26.56
CA ASN A 234 -11.67 23.23 26.17
C ASN A 234 -12.42 21.98 26.68
N PRO A 235 -12.74 21.88 27.99
CA PRO A 235 -13.34 20.68 28.58
C PRO A 235 -14.69 20.26 27.95
N GLN A 236 -15.47 21.21 27.42
CA GLN A 236 -16.70 20.90 26.69
C GLN A 236 -16.41 20.14 25.37
N ARG A 237 -15.33 20.50 24.67
CA ARG A 237 -14.88 19.79 23.45
C ARG A 237 -14.35 18.39 23.79
N TYR A 238 -13.81 18.19 24.99
CA TYR A 238 -13.41 16.86 25.44
C TYR A 238 -14.60 15.90 25.61
N LEU A 239 -15.72 16.38 26.14
CA LEU A 239 -16.95 15.59 26.21
C LEU A 239 -17.44 15.22 24.81
N GLN A 240 -17.40 16.17 23.88
CA GLN A 240 -17.75 15.94 22.48
C GLN A 240 -16.82 14.92 21.80
N PHE A 241 -15.50 15.02 22.03
CA PHE A 241 -14.54 14.04 21.53
C PHE A 241 -14.89 12.62 22.00
N LYS A 242 -15.19 12.44 23.30
CA LYS A 242 -15.59 11.12 23.83
C LYS A 242 -16.88 10.61 23.20
N GLN A 243 -17.84 11.49 22.96
CA GLN A 243 -19.09 11.13 22.28
C GLN A 243 -18.85 10.67 20.85
N LEU A 244 -18.10 11.46 20.07
CA LEU A 244 -17.72 11.13 18.70
C LEU A 244 -16.92 9.82 18.61
N LEU A 245 -15.95 9.61 19.51
CA LEU A 245 -15.21 8.35 19.59
C LEU A 245 -16.11 7.17 19.94
N SER A 246 -17.09 7.38 20.83
CA SER A 246 -18.06 6.34 21.19
C SER A 246 -18.95 5.99 20.00
N GLU A 247 -19.50 6.99 19.32
CA GLU A 247 -20.30 6.82 18.11
C GLU A 247 -19.51 6.08 17.02
N ARG A 248 -18.25 6.46 16.81
CA ARG A 248 -17.34 5.78 15.89
C ARG A 248 -17.20 4.31 16.24
N LEU A 249 -16.65 3.99 17.41
CA LEU A 249 -16.28 2.61 17.75
C LEU A 249 -17.48 1.67 17.90
N LEU A 250 -18.66 2.19 18.25
CA LEU A 250 -19.89 1.40 18.33
C LEU A 250 -20.54 1.17 16.96
N SER A 251 -20.38 2.09 16.01
CA SER A 251 -21.00 1.97 14.67
C SER A 251 -20.09 1.31 13.64
N CYS A 252 -18.79 1.52 13.75
CA CYS A 252 -17.80 0.95 12.86
C CYS A 252 -16.48 0.81 13.65
N PRO A 253 -16.07 -0.41 14.00
CA PRO A 253 -14.82 -0.67 14.71
C PRO A 253 -13.60 -0.13 13.97
N LYS A 254 -12.53 0.18 14.70
CA LYS A 254 -11.23 0.56 14.13
C LYS A 254 -10.61 -0.64 13.41
N LEU A 255 -9.99 -0.45 12.25
CA LEU A 255 -9.19 -1.51 11.64
C LEU A 255 -7.92 -1.78 12.45
N LEU A 256 -7.58 -3.07 12.58
CA LEU A 256 -6.27 -3.51 13.04
C LEU A 256 -5.21 -3.11 12.01
N ALA A 257 -4.00 -2.79 12.47
CA ALA A 257 -2.94 -2.30 11.59
C ALA A 257 -2.38 -3.40 10.67
N THR A 258 -2.27 -4.64 11.13
CA THR A 258 -1.82 -5.79 10.33
C THR A 258 -2.58 -7.04 10.73
N GLU A 259 -2.53 -8.09 9.89
CA GLU A 259 -3.20 -9.38 10.13
C GLU A 259 -2.70 -10.10 11.40
N TRP A 260 -1.45 -9.84 11.80
CA TRP A 260 -0.83 -10.41 13.00
C TRP A 260 -1.29 -9.72 14.29
N ARG A 261 -1.87 -8.53 14.19
CA ARG A 261 -2.39 -7.81 15.36
C ARG A 261 -3.70 -8.42 15.81
N THR A 262 -3.93 -8.37 17.12
CA THR A 262 -5.16 -8.87 17.73
C THR A 262 -5.85 -7.78 18.52
N THR A 263 -7.12 -7.99 18.86
CA THR A 263 -7.85 -7.14 19.80
C THR A 263 -7.30 -7.20 21.23
N GLU A 264 -6.40 -8.15 21.52
CA GLU A 264 -5.70 -8.22 22.81
C GLU A 264 -4.47 -7.32 22.85
N THR A 265 -3.79 -7.14 21.71
CA THR A 265 -2.59 -6.31 21.58
C THR A 265 -2.93 -4.84 21.25
N ASP A 266 -3.99 -4.62 20.47
CA ASP A 266 -4.44 -3.29 20.06
C ASP A 266 -5.69 -2.88 20.84
N ASP A 267 -5.51 -2.02 21.84
CA ASP A 267 -6.61 -1.34 22.49
C ASP A 267 -6.97 -0.05 21.73
N PRO A 268 -8.07 -0.05 20.95
CA PRO A 268 -8.41 1.09 20.11
C PRO A 268 -8.64 2.37 20.94
N VAL A 269 -9.20 2.25 22.15
CA VAL A 269 -9.48 3.43 22.99
C VAL A 269 -8.16 4.08 23.42
N GLN A 270 -7.19 3.29 23.88
CA GLN A 270 -5.87 3.81 24.25
C GLN A 270 -5.15 4.42 23.04
N LEU A 271 -5.18 3.78 21.87
CA LEU A 271 -4.52 4.28 20.65
C LEU A 271 -5.07 5.66 20.22
N PHE A 272 -6.39 5.85 20.28
CA PHE A 272 -7.01 7.16 20.03
C PHE A 272 -6.56 8.23 21.03
N PHE A 273 -6.35 7.88 22.29
CA PHE A 273 -5.87 8.85 23.28
C PHE A 273 -4.38 9.17 23.14
N ILE A 274 -3.53 8.18 22.87
CA ILE A 274 -2.08 8.37 22.70
C ILE A 274 -1.80 9.28 21.49
N SER A 275 -2.47 9.04 20.36
CA SER A 275 -2.31 9.82 19.13
C SER A 275 -2.72 11.30 19.25
N MET A 276 -3.32 11.72 20.37
CA MET A 276 -3.60 13.15 20.64
C MET A 276 -2.38 13.95 21.09
N PHE A 277 -1.28 13.28 21.44
CA PHE A 277 -0.08 13.88 21.99
C PHE A 277 1.03 14.00 20.93
N PRO A 278 1.88 15.04 20.98
CA PRO A 278 3.03 15.19 20.10
C PRO A 278 4.21 14.39 20.64
N ALA A 279 4.14 13.07 20.56
CA ALA A 279 5.17 12.15 21.04
C ALA A 279 5.67 11.27 19.90
N ALA A 280 6.98 11.03 19.84
CA ALA A 280 7.53 10.00 18.98
C ALA A 280 7.08 8.63 19.54
N ILE A 281 6.11 8.01 18.87
CA ILE A 281 5.54 6.71 19.24
C ILE A 281 5.96 5.74 18.15
N ASP A 282 6.53 4.61 18.56
CA ASP A 282 6.69 3.50 17.64
C ASP A 282 5.31 2.90 17.40
N TRP A 283 4.71 3.24 16.26
CA TRP A 283 3.37 2.77 15.93
C TRP A 283 3.35 1.27 15.57
N PHE A 284 4.51 0.66 15.25
CA PHE A 284 4.65 -0.79 15.05
C PHE A 284 4.73 -1.56 16.37
N ASP A 285 5.28 -0.95 17.41
CA ASP A 285 5.21 -1.47 18.79
C ASP A 285 4.94 -0.37 19.82
N VAL A 286 3.66 -0.01 19.93
CA VAL A 286 3.23 1.08 20.81
C VAL A 286 3.57 0.76 22.27
N GLN A 287 3.54 -0.50 22.68
CA GLN A 287 3.78 -0.87 24.09
C GLN A 287 5.26 -0.73 24.47
N GLU A 288 6.17 -0.86 23.52
CA GLU A 288 7.61 -0.65 23.71
C GLU A 288 8.04 0.82 23.59
N SER A 289 7.13 1.72 23.20
CA SER A 289 7.43 3.14 23.03
C SER A 289 7.94 3.81 24.32
N GLU A 290 9.09 4.48 24.22
CA GLU A 290 9.70 5.16 25.36
C GLU A 290 8.76 6.26 25.91
N GLY A 291 8.59 6.28 27.23
CA GLY A 291 7.78 7.30 27.89
C GLY A 291 6.27 7.07 27.85
N LEU A 292 5.78 6.00 27.20
CA LEU A 292 4.34 5.67 27.17
C LEU A 292 3.75 5.53 28.58
N GLU A 293 4.39 4.76 29.46
CA GLU A 293 3.89 4.59 30.84
C GLU A 293 3.86 5.94 31.59
N THR A 294 4.86 6.79 31.37
CA THR A 294 4.87 8.14 31.96
C THR A 294 3.70 8.97 31.46
N LEU A 295 3.39 8.90 30.16
CA LEU A 295 2.25 9.56 29.55
C LEU A 295 0.92 9.05 30.13
N LEU A 296 0.76 7.73 30.25
CA LEU A 296 -0.44 7.09 30.81
C LEU A 296 -0.69 7.45 32.28
N GLN A 297 0.37 7.62 33.08
CA GLN A 297 0.28 8.05 34.48
C GLN A 297 0.11 9.57 34.65
N SER A 298 0.30 10.36 33.59
CA SER A 298 0.19 11.81 33.66
C SER A 298 -1.25 12.27 33.87
N HIS A 299 -1.43 13.41 34.55
CA HIS A 299 -2.74 14.04 34.68
C HIS A 299 -3.18 14.62 33.33
N PHE A 300 -4.40 14.30 32.89
CA PHE A 300 -4.93 14.79 31.63
C PHE A 300 -5.94 15.93 31.82
N ILE A 301 -7.21 15.62 32.13
CA ILE A 301 -8.26 16.64 32.31
C ILE A 301 -8.98 16.45 33.63
N GLN A 302 -9.46 15.23 33.90
CA GLN A 302 -10.21 14.90 35.10
C GLN A 302 -9.42 13.96 36.02
N ALA A 303 -8.64 13.06 35.43
CA ALA A 303 -7.89 12.04 36.15
C ALA A 303 -6.53 11.80 35.46
N ARG A 304 -5.86 10.69 35.81
CA ARG A 304 -4.73 10.22 35.01
C ARG A 304 -5.25 9.77 33.65
N LEU A 305 -4.44 9.94 32.61
CA LEU A 305 -4.80 9.56 31.24
C LEU A 305 -5.34 8.13 31.16
N LYS A 306 -4.65 7.19 31.82
CA LYS A 306 -5.07 5.79 31.91
C LYS A 306 -6.47 5.61 32.53
N ASP A 307 -6.77 6.32 33.61
CA ASP A 307 -8.09 6.19 34.28
C ASP A 307 -9.22 6.69 33.37
N GLU A 308 -8.96 7.72 32.56
CA GLU A 308 -9.94 8.25 31.60
C GLU A 308 -10.17 7.28 30.42
N ILE A 309 -9.10 6.67 29.92
CA ILE A 309 -9.15 5.59 28.91
C ILE A 309 -9.95 4.40 29.45
N ASP A 310 -9.58 3.87 30.62
CA ASP A 310 -10.21 2.70 31.24
C ASP A 310 -11.70 2.95 31.50
N THR A 311 -12.07 4.16 31.92
CA THR A 311 -13.47 4.56 32.14
C THR A 311 -14.27 4.55 30.83
N LEU A 312 -13.71 5.10 29.75
CA LEU A 312 -14.39 5.12 28.46
C LEU A 312 -14.51 3.71 27.88
N ARG A 313 -13.41 2.93 27.92
CA ARG A 313 -13.37 1.54 27.45
C ARG A 313 -14.44 0.69 28.12
N ALA A 314 -14.49 0.71 29.46
CA ALA A 314 -15.51 -0.03 30.22
C ALA A 314 -16.95 0.45 29.93
N SER A 315 -17.13 1.69 29.46
CA SER A 315 -18.44 2.17 29.00
C SER A 315 -18.79 1.65 27.61
N LEU A 316 -17.81 1.55 26.71
CA LEU A 316 -18.00 1.06 25.34
C LEU A 316 -18.22 -0.45 25.31
N GLU A 317 -17.42 -1.22 26.04
CA GLU A 317 -17.56 -2.69 26.14
C GLU A 317 -18.92 -3.12 26.70
N ARG A 318 -19.56 -2.28 27.52
CA ARG A 318 -20.93 -2.52 28.02
C ARG A 318 -22.03 -2.24 26.99
N GLN A 319 -21.73 -1.43 25.97
CA GLN A 319 -22.68 -1.00 24.94
C GLN A 319 -22.46 -1.70 23.60
N ALA A 320 -21.26 -2.21 23.34
CA ALA A 320 -20.88 -2.81 22.08
C ALA A 320 -21.49 -4.21 21.92
N ASP A 321 -22.00 -4.49 20.73
CA ASP A 321 -22.45 -5.82 20.34
C ASP A 321 -21.32 -6.71 19.78
N GLY A 322 -20.10 -6.16 19.67
CA GLY A 322 -18.92 -6.81 19.11
C GLY A 322 -17.61 -6.12 19.53
N PRO A 323 -16.46 -6.54 18.96
CA PRO A 323 -15.18 -5.94 19.30
C PRO A 323 -15.07 -4.49 18.80
N LEU A 324 -14.32 -3.66 19.53
CA LEU A 324 -14.09 -2.24 19.20
C LEU A 324 -13.02 -2.05 18.10
N ALA A 325 -12.30 -3.12 17.77
CA ALA A 325 -11.39 -3.20 16.63
C ALA A 325 -11.65 -4.50 15.85
N CYS A 326 -11.40 -4.49 14.54
CA CYS A 326 -11.61 -5.66 13.68
C CYS A 326 -10.50 -5.79 12.64
N PRO A 327 -10.18 -7.02 12.18
CA PRO A 327 -9.37 -7.19 10.97
C PRO A 327 -10.11 -6.63 9.76
N ALA A 328 -9.37 -6.39 8.68
CA ALA A 328 -9.99 -6.07 7.40
C ALA A 328 -10.70 -7.29 6.82
N GLU A 329 -11.81 -7.07 6.12
CA GLU A 329 -12.56 -8.16 5.49
C GLU A 329 -11.75 -8.86 4.39
N GLY A 330 -10.93 -8.12 3.63
CA GLY A 330 -10.10 -8.68 2.57
C GLY A 330 -9.06 -9.67 3.08
N TRP A 331 -8.50 -9.47 4.27
CA TRP A 331 -7.53 -10.40 4.85
C TRP A 331 -8.12 -11.79 5.12
N GLN A 332 -9.40 -11.87 5.45
CA GLN A 332 -10.06 -13.17 5.68
C GLN A 332 -10.25 -13.93 4.37
N GLN A 333 -10.48 -13.21 3.28
CA GLN A 333 -10.62 -13.81 1.95
C GLN A 333 -9.25 -14.20 1.37
N ASP A 334 -8.22 -13.37 1.56
CA ASP A 334 -6.85 -13.68 1.16
C ASP A 334 -6.28 -14.85 1.98
N ALA A 335 -6.67 -15.03 3.25
CA ALA A 335 -6.29 -16.21 4.05
C ALA A 335 -6.95 -17.51 3.53
N ASP A 336 -8.21 -17.44 3.09
CA ASP A 336 -8.92 -18.55 2.47
C ASP A 336 -8.34 -18.87 1.06
N ASP A 337 -7.85 -17.87 0.32
CA ASP A 337 -7.16 -18.04 -0.97
C ASP A 337 -5.67 -18.44 -0.79
N ASN A 338 -5.01 -18.03 0.31
CA ASN A 338 -3.65 -18.44 0.72
C ASN A 338 -3.61 -19.82 1.38
N GLU A 339 -4.74 -20.53 1.55
CA GLU A 339 -4.73 -21.97 1.83
C GLU A 339 -3.98 -22.78 0.75
N ASP A 340 -3.61 -22.17 -0.38
CA ASP A 340 -2.82 -22.76 -1.44
C ASP A 340 -1.29 -22.55 -1.34
N TYR A 341 -0.73 -21.89 -0.30
CA TYR A 341 0.72 -21.95 -0.08
C TYR A 341 1.13 -23.40 0.20
N ARG A 342 1.79 -24.01 -0.78
CA ARG A 342 2.30 -25.37 -0.69
C ARG A 342 3.81 -25.31 -0.58
N PRO A 343 4.43 -25.87 0.46
CA PRO A 343 5.89 -25.95 0.54
C PRO A 343 6.51 -26.47 -0.78
N GLY A 344 7.56 -25.76 -1.24
CA GLY A 344 8.22 -26.03 -2.51
C GLY A 344 7.46 -25.50 -3.72
N GLN A 345 6.52 -24.57 -3.56
CA GLN A 345 5.72 -24.03 -4.66
C GLN A 345 6.61 -23.41 -5.72
N MET A 346 7.57 -22.56 -5.33
CA MET A 346 8.49 -21.95 -6.27
C MET A 346 9.36 -23.02 -6.96
N LEU A 347 9.80 -24.05 -6.24
CA LEU A 347 10.51 -25.20 -6.84
C LEU A 347 9.65 -25.96 -7.87
N ARG A 348 8.35 -26.17 -7.59
CA ARG A 348 7.40 -26.83 -8.51
C ARG A 348 7.14 -25.97 -9.75
N GLN A 349 7.10 -24.66 -9.61
CA GLN A 349 6.94 -23.73 -10.72
C GLN A 349 8.21 -23.61 -11.57
N PHE A 350 9.39 -23.62 -10.92
CA PHE A 350 10.68 -23.47 -11.56
C PHE A 350 11.14 -24.72 -12.34
N LYS A 351 10.91 -25.91 -11.78
CA LYS A 351 11.38 -27.19 -12.33
C LYS A 351 10.98 -27.44 -13.80
N PRO A 352 9.72 -27.20 -14.24
CA PRO A 352 9.33 -27.34 -15.64
C PRO A 352 10.20 -26.53 -16.61
N LEU A 353 10.57 -25.30 -16.25
CA LEU A 353 11.41 -24.46 -17.10
C LEU A 353 12.83 -25.03 -17.22
N VAL A 354 13.40 -25.51 -16.10
CA VAL A 354 14.71 -26.17 -16.08
C VAL A 354 14.71 -27.42 -16.96
N LEU A 355 13.71 -28.28 -16.82
CA LEU A 355 13.61 -29.53 -17.57
C LEU A 355 13.40 -29.30 -19.08
N ALA A 356 12.81 -28.17 -19.47
CA ALA A 356 12.65 -27.78 -20.87
C ALA A 356 13.96 -27.29 -21.54
N GLN A 357 14.99 -26.97 -20.75
CA GLN A 357 16.27 -26.48 -21.29
C GLN A 357 17.14 -27.61 -21.87
N PRO A 358 18.13 -27.28 -22.74
CA PRO A 358 19.15 -28.23 -23.15
C PRO A 358 19.83 -28.87 -21.93
N GLN A 359 19.87 -30.20 -21.88
CA GLN A 359 20.38 -30.97 -20.74
C GLN A 359 19.60 -30.73 -19.44
N GLY A 360 18.30 -30.41 -19.52
CA GLY A 360 17.47 -30.04 -18.37
C GLY A 360 17.49 -31.01 -17.18
N GLU A 361 17.51 -32.32 -17.43
CA GLU A 361 17.66 -33.34 -16.36
C GLU A 361 19.01 -33.22 -15.64
N ALA A 362 20.10 -33.06 -16.40
CA ALA A 362 21.43 -32.88 -15.81
C ALA A 362 21.58 -31.53 -15.10
N LEU A 363 20.90 -30.49 -15.60
CA LEU A 363 20.83 -29.17 -14.97
C LEU A 363 20.03 -29.20 -13.67
N TRP A 364 18.93 -29.97 -13.63
CA TRP A 364 18.18 -30.21 -12.40
C TRP A 364 19.01 -30.99 -11.38
N GLN A 365 19.76 -32.00 -11.84
CA GLN A 365 20.65 -32.77 -10.99
C GLN A 365 21.80 -31.92 -10.44
N TYR A 366 22.33 -30.99 -11.25
CA TYR A 366 23.25 -29.96 -10.78
C TYR A 366 22.67 -29.13 -9.63
N LEU A 367 21.43 -28.65 -9.76
CA LEU A 367 20.77 -27.94 -8.66
C LEU A 367 20.68 -28.82 -7.40
N GLN A 368 20.30 -30.09 -7.55
CA GLN A 368 20.10 -31.03 -6.43
C GLN A 368 21.38 -31.32 -5.63
N ASP A 369 22.47 -31.70 -6.30
CA ASP A 369 23.69 -32.19 -5.63
C ASP A 369 25.01 -31.61 -6.16
N GLY A 370 24.98 -30.83 -7.23
CA GLY A 370 26.15 -30.19 -7.84
C GLY A 370 26.89 -31.08 -8.84
N SER A 371 26.35 -32.27 -9.13
CA SER A 371 26.81 -33.09 -10.24
C SER A 371 26.55 -32.40 -11.57
N HIS A 372 27.23 -32.83 -12.63
CA HIS A 372 27.05 -32.30 -13.98
C HIS A 372 27.22 -30.77 -14.17
N PRO A 373 28.29 -30.11 -13.65
CA PRO A 373 28.51 -28.67 -13.85
C PRO A 373 28.55 -28.25 -15.33
N GLN A 374 28.96 -29.14 -16.23
CA GLN A 374 28.92 -28.93 -17.67
C GLN A 374 27.51 -28.67 -18.24
N ALA A 375 26.44 -29.08 -17.53
CA ALA A 375 25.06 -28.79 -17.91
C ALA A 375 24.72 -27.31 -17.72
N LEU A 376 25.26 -26.68 -16.66
CA LEU A 376 25.18 -25.25 -16.44
C LEU A 376 26.02 -24.48 -17.49
N GLU A 377 27.25 -24.93 -17.75
CA GLU A 377 28.14 -24.31 -18.75
C GLU A 377 27.56 -24.34 -20.17
N ALA A 378 26.70 -25.32 -20.47
CA ALA A 378 26.03 -25.44 -21.75
C ALA A 378 24.83 -24.51 -21.91
N GLN A 379 24.36 -23.87 -20.84
CA GLN A 379 23.24 -22.93 -20.90
C GLN A 379 23.65 -21.65 -21.62
N ARG A 380 22.64 -20.98 -22.18
CA ARG A 380 22.75 -19.68 -22.82
C ARG A 380 21.76 -18.73 -22.16
N PRO A 381 21.94 -17.40 -22.32
CA PRO A 381 20.89 -16.46 -21.98
C PRO A 381 19.57 -16.85 -22.62
N LEU A 382 18.50 -16.74 -21.85
CA LEU A 382 17.17 -17.22 -22.19
C LEU A 382 16.20 -16.03 -22.15
N GLU A 383 15.33 -15.88 -23.14
CA GLU A 383 14.19 -14.96 -23.05
C GLU A 383 13.17 -15.55 -22.06
N ILE A 384 13.31 -15.21 -20.78
CA ILE A 384 12.69 -15.94 -19.67
C ILE A 384 11.17 -15.89 -19.77
N LEU A 385 10.59 -14.74 -20.11
CA LEU A 385 9.14 -14.59 -20.25
C LEU A 385 8.55 -15.50 -21.32
N ALA A 386 9.17 -15.54 -22.51
CA ALA A 386 8.68 -16.37 -23.60
C ALA A 386 8.86 -17.86 -23.28
N ALA A 387 9.98 -18.22 -22.65
CA ALA A 387 10.26 -19.60 -22.28
C ALA A 387 9.37 -20.10 -21.14
N SER A 388 9.13 -19.28 -20.11
CA SER A 388 8.21 -19.61 -19.02
C SER A 388 6.77 -19.71 -19.53
N GLN A 389 6.33 -18.79 -20.39
CA GLN A 389 4.98 -18.87 -20.98
C GLN A 389 4.76 -20.18 -21.74
N ALA A 390 5.78 -20.65 -22.48
CA ALA A 390 5.69 -21.87 -23.28
C ALA A 390 5.81 -23.16 -22.46
N HIS A 391 6.61 -23.18 -21.39
CA HIS A 391 7.03 -24.41 -20.73
C HIS A 391 6.77 -24.48 -19.22
N ALA A 392 6.51 -23.35 -18.57
CA ALA A 392 6.27 -23.24 -17.14
C ALA A 392 5.22 -22.15 -16.86
N PRO A 393 3.95 -22.34 -17.25
CA PRO A 393 2.93 -21.29 -17.21
C PRO A 393 2.66 -20.76 -15.80
N LEU A 394 2.86 -21.58 -14.76
CA LEU A 394 2.73 -21.12 -13.37
C LEU A 394 3.89 -20.21 -12.96
N LEU A 395 5.13 -20.52 -13.37
CA LEU A 395 6.27 -19.61 -13.18
C LEU A 395 6.09 -18.34 -14.00
N HIS A 396 5.52 -18.43 -15.21
CA HIS A 396 5.19 -17.25 -16.00
C HIS A 396 4.22 -16.33 -15.26
N GLN A 397 3.15 -16.91 -14.72
CA GLN A 397 2.17 -16.17 -13.92
C GLN A 397 2.84 -15.51 -12.71
N HIS A 398 3.63 -16.27 -11.94
CA HIS A 398 4.39 -15.74 -10.80
C HIS A 398 5.32 -14.58 -11.20
N ILE A 399 6.09 -14.71 -12.30
CA ILE A 399 6.93 -13.60 -12.80
C ILE A 399 6.09 -12.38 -13.16
N VAL A 400 4.91 -12.55 -13.78
CA VAL A 400 4.05 -11.43 -14.17
C VAL A 400 3.38 -10.77 -12.96
N ASP A 401 3.11 -11.53 -11.89
CA ASP A 401 2.49 -11.04 -10.67
C ASP A 401 3.49 -10.25 -9.80
N TYR A 402 4.73 -10.74 -9.68
CA TYR A 402 5.77 -10.08 -8.87
C TYR A 402 6.62 -9.06 -9.64
N CYS A 403 6.87 -9.25 -10.94
CA CYS A 403 7.55 -8.26 -11.78
C CYS A 403 6.50 -7.51 -12.62
N VAL A 404 5.81 -6.57 -11.99
CA VAL A 404 4.62 -5.87 -12.53
C VAL A 404 4.84 -5.29 -13.94
N TRP A 405 6.06 -4.84 -14.28
CA TRP A 405 6.40 -4.21 -15.57
C TRP A 405 7.07 -5.14 -16.57
N VAL A 406 7.04 -6.44 -16.33
CA VAL A 406 7.92 -7.35 -17.07
C VAL A 406 7.55 -7.45 -18.55
N GLU A 407 8.41 -6.87 -19.40
CA GLU A 407 8.37 -7.02 -20.86
C GLU A 407 9.64 -7.66 -21.41
N SER A 408 10.70 -7.69 -20.59
CA SER A 408 12.00 -8.25 -20.95
C SER A 408 12.77 -8.71 -19.71
N ASN A 409 13.89 -9.42 -19.93
CA ASN A 409 14.81 -9.78 -18.86
C ASN A 409 15.37 -8.57 -18.11
N GLN A 410 15.43 -7.38 -18.72
CA GLN A 410 15.91 -6.18 -18.03
C GLN A 410 15.04 -5.82 -16.83
N GLN A 411 13.72 -6.01 -16.95
CA GLN A 411 12.80 -5.77 -15.84
C GLN A 411 12.88 -6.89 -14.80
N ILE A 412 13.06 -8.14 -15.24
CA ILE A 412 13.31 -9.27 -14.32
C ILE A 412 14.56 -9.01 -13.48
N ILE A 413 15.61 -8.40 -14.06
CA ILE A 413 16.84 -8.03 -13.36
C ILE A 413 16.56 -6.99 -12.29
N HIS A 414 15.75 -5.96 -12.60
CA HIS A 414 15.40 -4.91 -11.66
C HIS A 414 14.61 -5.45 -10.46
N ASP A 415 13.64 -6.33 -10.74
CA ASP A 415 12.70 -6.87 -9.75
C ASP A 415 13.14 -8.25 -9.23
N PHE A 416 14.39 -8.66 -9.49
CA PHE A 416 14.81 -10.05 -9.28
C PHE A 416 14.69 -10.49 -7.83
N TRP A 417 14.91 -9.56 -6.89
CA TRP A 417 14.83 -9.83 -5.47
C TRP A 417 13.46 -10.39 -5.05
N LEU A 418 12.36 -9.88 -5.64
CA LEU A 418 10.99 -10.35 -5.40
C LEU A 418 10.83 -11.83 -5.76
N LEU A 419 11.43 -12.26 -6.87
CA LEU A 419 11.40 -13.66 -7.33
C LEU A 419 12.30 -14.58 -6.50
N THR A 420 13.30 -14.02 -5.80
CA THR A 420 14.21 -14.80 -4.94
C THR A 420 13.70 -14.97 -3.52
N TYR A 421 12.79 -14.10 -3.06
CA TYR A 421 12.35 -14.05 -1.67
C TYR A 421 11.77 -15.39 -1.19
N GLU A 422 10.80 -15.96 -1.93
CA GLU A 422 10.20 -17.24 -1.58
C GLU A 422 11.22 -18.39 -1.55
N MET A 423 12.08 -18.48 -2.57
CA MET A 423 13.11 -19.52 -2.65
C MET A 423 14.16 -19.39 -1.53
N ALA A 424 14.50 -18.15 -1.14
CA ALA A 424 15.41 -17.89 -0.04
C ALA A 424 14.78 -18.36 1.28
N ASN A 425 13.52 -18.00 1.55
CA ASN A 425 12.80 -18.44 2.74
C ASN A 425 12.70 -19.98 2.79
N GLU A 426 12.30 -20.62 1.69
CA GLU A 426 12.16 -22.09 1.60
C GLU A 426 13.48 -22.85 1.82
N LEU A 427 14.61 -22.33 1.32
CA LEU A 427 15.88 -23.06 1.42
C LEU A 427 16.72 -22.66 2.62
N LEU A 428 16.63 -21.41 3.08
CA LEU A 428 17.54 -20.86 4.07
C LEU A 428 16.92 -20.77 5.47
N ASP A 429 15.63 -20.48 5.55
CA ASP A 429 14.93 -20.25 6.83
C ASP A 429 14.14 -21.47 7.30
N SER A 430 13.79 -22.40 6.40
CA SER A 430 13.17 -23.68 6.75
C SER A 430 14.07 -24.55 7.62
N ASP A 431 13.47 -25.16 8.66
CA ASP A 431 14.15 -26.18 9.46
C ASP A 431 14.15 -27.56 8.75
N ASN A 432 14.50 -28.64 9.45
CA ASN A 432 14.52 -29.96 8.82
C ASN A 432 13.14 -30.63 8.74
N GLU A 433 12.18 -30.19 9.55
CA GLU A 433 10.79 -30.62 9.48
C GLU A 433 10.12 -29.94 8.27
N ASP A 434 10.32 -28.63 8.10
CA ASP A 434 9.85 -27.87 6.94
C ASP A 434 10.43 -28.40 5.61
N ALA A 435 11.72 -28.75 5.62
CA ALA A 435 12.39 -29.31 4.43
C ALA A 435 11.83 -30.68 3.99
N ALA A 436 11.11 -31.38 4.87
CA ALA A 436 10.45 -32.64 4.52
C ALA A 436 9.27 -32.42 3.55
N ASP A 437 8.63 -31.25 3.60
CA ASP A 437 7.41 -30.96 2.85
C ASP A 437 7.66 -30.75 1.34
N PHE A 438 8.90 -30.43 0.95
CA PHE A 438 9.32 -30.30 -0.45
C PHE A 438 10.42 -31.30 -0.87
N ALA A 439 10.74 -32.27 0.00
CA ALA A 439 11.78 -33.27 -0.27
C ALA A 439 11.48 -34.16 -1.48
N ASP A 440 10.22 -34.26 -1.91
CA ASP A 440 9.81 -34.96 -3.13
C ASP A 440 10.31 -34.25 -4.41
N ILE A 441 10.55 -32.95 -4.34
CA ILE A 441 11.03 -32.14 -5.47
C ILE A 441 12.55 -31.97 -5.40
N LEU A 442 13.03 -31.51 -4.23
CA LEU A 442 14.42 -31.14 -3.98
C LEU A 442 14.88 -31.73 -2.65
N PRO A 443 15.44 -32.94 -2.65
CA PRO A 443 15.85 -33.59 -1.42
C PRO A 443 17.03 -32.85 -0.79
N SER A 444 16.93 -32.57 0.50
CA SER A 444 18.00 -31.99 1.30
C SER A 444 18.08 -32.69 2.66
N ALA A 445 19.29 -33.02 3.11
CA ALA A 445 19.50 -33.68 4.40
C ALA A 445 20.00 -32.72 5.49
N THR A 446 20.52 -31.56 5.09
CA THR A 446 21.11 -30.58 6.01
C THR A 446 20.88 -29.14 5.54
N PRO A 447 20.90 -28.16 6.47
CA PRO A 447 20.89 -26.74 6.13
C PRO A 447 22.02 -26.35 5.17
N GLN A 448 23.23 -26.90 5.36
CA GLN A 448 24.35 -26.61 4.46
C GLN A 448 24.10 -27.10 3.02
N GLN A 449 23.38 -28.23 2.85
CA GLN A 449 22.99 -28.70 1.54
C GLN A 449 21.99 -27.73 0.89
N ARG A 450 21.01 -27.21 1.65
CA ARG A 450 20.04 -26.24 1.14
C ARG A 450 20.69 -24.91 0.76
N GLN A 451 21.63 -24.42 1.56
CA GLN A 451 22.45 -23.25 1.20
C GLN A 451 23.17 -23.44 -0.15
N GLN A 452 23.76 -24.62 -0.39
CA GLN A 452 24.37 -24.92 -1.69
C GLN A 452 23.35 -25.05 -2.81
N GLN A 453 22.16 -25.58 -2.55
CA GLN A 453 21.06 -25.65 -3.53
C GLN A 453 20.57 -24.25 -3.91
N TYR A 454 20.43 -23.33 -2.96
CA TYR A 454 20.08 -21.94 -3.21
C TYR A 454 21.11 -21.25 -4.11
N LEU A 455 22.41 -21.39 -3.80
CA LEU A 455 23.48 -20.83 -4.64
C LEU A 455 23.48 -21.42 -6.07
N ARG A 456 23.16 -22.71 -6.24
CA ARG A 456 23.06 -23.35 -7.56
C ARG A 456 21.80 -22.97 -8.32
N TRP A 457 20.71 -22.71 -7.62
CA TRP A 457 19.51 -22.11 -8.21
C TRP A 457 19.81 -20.70 -8.75
N LEU A 458 20.54 -19.88 -7.99
CA LEU A 458 21.04 -18.58 -8.46
C LEU A 458 21.96 -18.72 -9.67
N ASP A 459 22.84 -19.72 -9.72
CA ASP A 459 23.72 -19.94 -10.89
C ASP A 459 22.92 -20.09 -12.20
N ILE A 460 21.79 -20.80 -12.15
CA ILE A 460 20.90 -21.01 -13.30
C ILE A 460 20.29 -19.67 -13.73
N TRP A 461 19.70 -18.92 -12.80
CA TRP A 461 19.11 -17.62 -13.08
C TRP A 461 20.12 -16.62 -13.64
N PHE A 462 21.28 -16.47 -12.99
CA PHE A 462 22.34 -15.59 -13.49
C PHE A 462 22.77 -15.99 -14.90
N THR A 463 22.85 -17.29 -15.20
CA THR A 463 23.23 -17.74 -16.54
C THR A 463 22.15 -17.42 -17.58
N TRP A 464 20.86 -17.61 -17.25
CA TRP A 464 19.74 -17.27 -18.13
C TRP A 464 19.56 -15.75 -18.33
N LEU A 465 19.87 -14.95 -17.31
CA LEU A 465 19.85 -13.49 -17.38
C LEU A 465 21.09 -12.89 -18.07
N GLY A 466 22.12 -13.69 -18.36
CA GLY A 466 23.34 -13.23 -19.01
C GLY A 466 24.36 -12.58 -18.09
N LYS A 467 24.39 -13.01 -16.82
CA LYS A 467 25.30 -12.55 -15.75
C LYS A 467 25.27 -11.03 -15.52
N PRO A 468 24.09 -10.47 -15.23
CA PRO A 468 23.97 -9.07 -14.82
C PRO A 468 24.64 -8.82 -13.48
N GLU A 469 24.96 -7.56 -13.20
CA GLU A 469 25.28 -7.12 -11.85
C GLU A 469 23.98 -6.90 -11.07
N LEU A 470 23.80 -7.63 -9.97
CA LEU A 470 22.60 -7.60 -9.12
C LEU A 470 23.01 -7.23 -7.70
N GLU A 471 22.98 -5.94 -7.40
CA GLU A 471 23.47 -5.39 -6.13
C GLU A 471 22.68 -5.92 -4.92
N ASP A 472 21.36 -6.03 -5.02
CA ASP A 472 20.52 -6.56 -3.93
C ASP A 472 20.85 -8.01 -3.59
N ILE A 473 21.09 -8.84 -4.62
CA ILE A 473 21.50 -10.23 -4.42
C ILE A 473 22.92 -10.30 -3.85
N ARG A 474 23.83 -9.40 -4.26
CA ARG A 474 25.16 -9.30 -3.66
C ARG A 474 25.06 -8.98 -2.17
N GLU A 475 24.30 -7.96 -1.81
CA GLU A 475 24.08 -7.57 -0.41
C GLU A 475 23.46 -8.74 0.38
N GLN A 476 22.45 -9.39 -0.18
CA GLN A 476 21.77 -10.51 0.46
C GLN A 476 22.74 -11.69 0.69
N VAL A 477 23.47 -12.12 -0.33
CA VAL A 477 24.32 -13.33 -0.29
C VAL A 477 25.61 -13.10 0.50
N VAL A 478 26.22 -11.90 0.40
CA VAL A 478 27.51 -11.58 1.03
C VAL A 478 27.35 -10.94 2.39
N ASP A 479 26.50 -9.91 2.50
CA ASP A 479 26.46 -9.05 3.68
C ASP A 479 25.46 -9.59 4.72
N LYS A 480 24.25 -9.98 4.28
CA LYS A 480 23.18 -10.47 5.17
C LYS A 480 23.33 -11.95 5.54
N LEU A 481 23.35 -12.83 4.53
CA LEU A 481 23.34 -14.29 4.73
C LEU A 481 24.75 -14.89 4.89
N GLN A 482 25.78 -14.16 4.47
CA GLN A 482 27.19 -14.58 4.54
C GLN A 482 27.45 -15.97 3.93
N LEU A 483 26.71 -16.31 2.85
CA LEU A 483 26.88 -17.58 2.14
C LEU A 483 28.15 -17.61 1.29
N LEU A 484 28.59 -16.44 0.82
CA LEU A 484 29.82 -16.22 0.07
C LEU A 484 30.52 -14.97 0.59
N ASP A 485 31.84 -14.91 0.46
CA ASP A 485 32.56 -13.64 0.53
C ASP A 485 32.49 -12.87 -0.82
N GLN A 486 32.91 -11.60 -0.81
CA GLN A 486 32.89 -10.74 -2.00
C GLN A 486 33.69 -11.33 -3.17
N GLN A 487 34.83 -11.97 -2.91
CA GLN A 487 35.67 -12.55 -3.95
C GLN A 487 35.00 -13.78 -4.57
N GLN A 488 34.40 -14.63 -3.75
CA GLN A 488 33.66 -15.82 -4.18
C GLN A 488 32.42 -15.43 -4.99
N TYR A 489 31.70 -14.38 -4.56
CA TYR A 489 30.55 -13.86 -5.30
C TYR A 489 30.97 -13.39 -6.70
N LEU A 490 32.01 -12.56 -6.81
CA LEU A 490 32.51 -12.08 -8.10
C LEU A 490 33.07 -13.20 -8.98
N GLN A 491 33.69 -14.23 -8.40
CA GLN A 491 34.14 -15.39 -9.16
C GLN A 491 32.97 -16.18 -9.75
N ARG A 492 31.90 -16.35 -8.98
CA ARG A 492 30.75 -17.18 -9.32
C ARG A 492 29.78 -16.46 -10.27
N PHE A 493 29.38 -15.25 -9.90
CA PHE A 493 28.32 -14.48 -10.57
C PHE A 493 28.83 -13.29 -11.39
N GLY A 494 30.07 -12.85 -11.15
CA GLY A 494 30.64 -11.71 -11.85
C GLY A 494 30.73 -11.91 -13.36
N ASN A 495 30.54 -10.81 -14.08
CA ASN A 495 30.65 -10.80 -15.52
C ASN A 495 32.14 -10.76 -15.93
N HIS A 496 32.72 -11.93 -16.19
CA HIS A 496 34.07 -12.03 -16.76
C HIS A 496 34.00 -11.73 -18.26
N SER A 497 33.78 -10.45 -18.60
CA SER A 497 33.88 -9.93 -19.98
C SER A 497 35.33 -9.71 -20.39
#